data_AF-A0A918V425-F1
#
_entry.id   AF-A0A918V425-F1
#
_cell.length_a   1.000
_cell.length_b   1.000
_cell.length_c   1.000
_cell.angle_alpha   90.00
_cell.angle_beta   90.00
_cell.angle_gamma   90.00
#
_symmetry.space_group_name_H-M   'P 1'
#
loop_
_entity.id
_entity.type
_entity.pdbx_description
1 polymer ?
#
loop_
_entity_poly.entity_id
_entity_poly.type
_entity_poly.pdbx_seq_one_letter_code
_entity_poly.pdbx_strand_id
1 'polypeptide(L)'
;MLCHGVVISQELNAFDADGKRHGSWKKYFDETELIRYEGQFDHGKEIGTFKFYKKIRNRAVLSATKKFNKNDNTAEVKFLASNGKVISEGTMDGKIYVGTWKYFHKNSDALLTIEHYNNTGVLINERLVYYPNGQIAEKQNYNAGKLEGDAIWYSVKNVVMKHLVYSNGELHGSAKFYNPKGELISEGQYKRDKKDGVWKYYENGKLVREKDFTYIPKYIKKTP
;
A
#
# COMPACT_ATOMS: atom_id res chain seq x y z
N MET A 1 -3.13 51.84 -32.27
CA MET A 1 -4.23 51.30 -31.45
C MET A 1 -3.63 50.19 -30.60
N LEU A 2 -3.20 50.49 -29.36
CA LEU A 2 -2.51 49.54 -28.48
C LEU A 2 -3.55 48.98 -27.49
N CYS A 3 -4.05 47.78 -27.76
CA CYS A 3 -4.87 47.02 -26.82
C CYS A 3 -4.02 46.62 -25.61
N HIS A 4 -4.21 47.31 -24.49
CA HIS A 4 -3.70 46.89 -23.20
C HIS A 4 -4.60 45.76 -22.70
N GLY A 5 -4.12 44.52 -22.80
CA GLY A 5 -4.74 43.39 -22.12
C GLY A 5 -4.65 43.61 -20.62
N VAL A 6 -5.78 43.87 -19.98
CA VAL A 6 -5.89 43.90 -18.51
C VAL A 6 -5.66 42.48 -18.02
N VAL A 7 -4.51 42.23 -17.39
CA VAL A 7 -4.28 41.02 -16.60
C VAL A 7 -5.10 41.20 -15.32
N ILE A 8 -6.30 40.64 -15.31
CA ILE A 8 -7.10 40.55 -14.08
C ILE A 8 -6.35 39.60 -13.14
N SER A 9 -5.70 40.15 -12.13
CA SER A 9 -5.11 39.37 -11.03
C SER A 9 -6.26 38.63 -10.34
N GLN A 10 -6.31 37.30 -10.45
CA GLN A 10 -7.25 36.51 -9.65
C GLN A 10 -6.96 36.76 -8.17
N GLU A 11 -7.99 37.13 -7.41
CA GLU A 11 -7.88 37.31 -5.97
C GLU A 11 -7.49 35.98 -5.30
N LEU A 12 -6.52 36.07 -4.38
CA LEU A 12 -6.07 34.93 -3.59
C LEU A 12 -7.01 34.73 -2.40
N ASN A 13 -7.37 33.47 -2.12
CA ASN A 13 -8.24 33.09 -1.00
C ASN A 13 -9.64 33.73 -1.07
N ALA A 14 -10.19 33.88 -2.27
CA ALA A 14 -11.51 34.45 -2.49
C ALA A 14 -12.65 33.45 -2.20
N PHE A 15 -13.84 34.02 -1.98
CA PHE A 15 -15.10 33.30 -1.85
C PHE A 15 -16.06 33.72 -2.98
N ASP A 16 -16.93 32.81 -3.42
CA ASP A 16 -18.03 33.12 -4.33
C ASP A 16 -19.21 33.78 -3.59
N ALA A 17 -20.27 34.09 -4.34
CA ALA A 17 -21.49 34.72 -3.80
C ALA A 17 -22.20 33.88 -2.72
N ASP A 18 -21.98 32.56 -2.69
CA ASP A 18 -22.53 31.65 -1.67
C ASP A 18 -21.62 31.54 -0.44
N GLY A 19 -20.49 32.25 -0.40
CA GLY A 19 -19.49 32.13 0.66
C GLY A 19 -18.66 30.85 0.57
N LYS A 20 -18.60 30.18 -0.59
CA LYS A 20 -17.76 29.00 -0.83
C LYS A 20 -16.42 29.41 -1.43
N ARG A 21 -15.38 28.64 -1.15
CA ARG A 21 -14.03 28.91 -1.65
C ARG A 21 -14.01 28.90 -3.18
N HIS A 22 -13.43 29.92 -3.81
CA HIS A 22 -13.35 30.03 -5.26
C HIS A 22 -11.98 30.59 -5.68
N GLY A 23 -11.46 30.13 -6.81
CA GLY A 23 -10.18 30.59 -7.37
C GLY A 23 -8.95 30.02 -6.66
N SER A 24 -7.85 30.76 -6.69
CA SER A 24 -6.55 30.33 -6.16
C SER A 24 -6.49 30.46 -4.65
N TRP A 25 -6.02 29.41 -3.97
CA TRP A 25 -5.96 29.33 -2.52
C TRP A 25 -4.58 28.98 -2.01
N LYS A 26 -4.15 29.66 -0.94
CA LYS A 26 -2.93 29.40 -0.16
C LYS A 26 -3.24 29.47 1.33
N LYS A 27 -2.82 28.45 2.07
CA LYS A 27 -2.80 28.44 3.53
C LYS A 27 -1.36 28.38 4.02
N TYR A 28 -1.06 29.12 5.09
CA TYR A 28 0.25 29.18 5.71
C TYR A 28 0.29 28.38 7.02
N PHE A 29 1.48 28.05 7.51
CA PHE A 29 1.69 27.55 8.86
C PHE A 29 1.51 28.69 9.86
N ASP A 30 0.90 28.37 11.00
CA ASP A 30 0.58 29.34 12.05
C ASP A 30 1.82 30.17 12.43
N GLU A 31 1.63 31.48 12.55
CA GLU A 31 2.66 32.48 12.88
C GLU A 31 3.87 32.50 11.91
N THR A 32 3.69 32.04 10.66
CA THR A 32 4.75 32.10 9.64
C THR A 32 4.21 32.44 8.25
N GLU A 33 5.11 32.85 7.37
CA GLU A 33 4.84 32.99 5.92
C GLU A 33 5.08 31.68 5.14
N LEU A 34 5.35 30.57 5.84
CA LEU A 34 5.61 29.29 5.19
C LEU A 34 4.30 28.68 4.69
N ILE A 35 4.21 28.39 3.40
CA ILE A 35 3.02 27.76 2.79
C ILE A 35 2.85 26.35 3.38
N ARG A 36 1.62 26.05 3.83
CA ARG A 36 1.16 24.74 4.30
C ARG A 36 0.44 23.97 3.20
N TYR A 37 -0.39 24.64 2.40
CA TYR A 37 -0.91 24.11 1.15
C TYR A 37 -1.27 25.21 0.16
N GLU A 38 -1.33 24.85 -1.11
CA GLU A 38 -1.87 25.69 -2.18
C GLU A 38 -2.64 24.84 -3.19
N GLY A 39 -3.63 25.44 -3.86
CA GLY A 39 -4.49 24.77 -4.84
C GLY A 39 -5.56 25.70 -5.39
N GLN A 40 -6.55 25.13 -6.07
CA GLN A 40 -7.67 25.89 -6.66
C GLN A 40 -9.01 25.31 -6.20
N PHE A 41 -9.96 26.19 -5.94
CA PHE A 41 -11.34 25.81 -5.67
C PHE A 41 -12.28 26.34 -6.75
N ASP A 42 -13.31 25.58 -7.04
CA ASP A 42 -14.43 25.98 -7.88
C ASP A 42 -15.72 25.72 -7.11
N HIS A 43 -16.35 26.80 -6.62
CA HIS A 43 -17.58 26.77 -5.80
C HIS A 43 -17.49 25.81 -4.61
N GLY A 44 -16.37 25.86 -3.89
CA GLY A 44 -16.07 25.02 -2.73
C GLY A 44 -15.48 23.65 -3.05
N LYS A 45 -15.51 23.20 -4.31
CA LYS A 45 -14.90 21.93 -4.74
C LYS A 45 -13.42 22.11 -5.05
N GLU A 46 -12.55 21.23 -4.55
CA GLU A 46 -11.16 21.18 -4.97
C GLU A 46 -11.03 20.82 -6.46
N ILE A 47 -10.27 21.62 -7.21
CA ILE A 47 -9.97 21.36 -8.62
C ILE A 47 -8.47 21.45 -8.90
N GLY A 48 -8.06 20.82 -10.00
CA GLY A 48 -6.66 20.86 -10.44
C GLY A 48 -5.74 20.15 -9.45
N THR A 49 -4.54 20.71 -9.25
CA THR A 49 -3.52 20.11 -8.36
C THR A 49 -3.35 20.92 -7.10
N PHE A 50 -3.54 20.27 -5.96
CA PHE A 50 -3.14 20.77 -4.66
C PHE A 50 -1.73 20.30 -4.32
N LYS A 51 -0.95 21.20 -3.72
CA LYS A 51 0.37 20.91 -3.16
C LYS A 51 0.32 21.10 -1.65
N PHE A 52 0.85 20.14 -0.91
CA PHE A 52 0.88 20.14 0.55
C PHE A 52 2.31 20.09 1.04
N TYR A 53 2.63 20.95 2.00
CA TYR A 53 3.98 21.14 2.51
C TYR A 53 4.06 20.72 3.97
N LYS A 54 5.22 20.27 4.41
CA LYS A 54 5.60 20.09 5.82
C LYS A 54 6.61 21.17 6.19
N LYS A 55 6.48 21.75 7.39
CA LYS A 55 7.48 22.66 7.95
C LYS A 55 8.64 21.83 8.49
N ILE A 56 9.80 21.92 7.84
CA ILE A 56 11.04 21.27 8.28
C ILE A 56 12.04 22.36 8.60
N ARG A 57 12.37 22.53 9.89
CA ARG A 57 13.09 23.70 10.39
C ARG A 57 12.34 24.97 9.96
N ASN A 58 12.99 25.89 9.24
CA ASN A 58 12.37 27.12 8.73
C ASN A 58 12.08 27.08 7.22
N ARG A 59 11.74 25.89 6.68
CA ARG A 59 11.43 25.71 5.26
C ARG A 59 10.14 24.93 5.08
N ALA A 60 9.34 25.34 4.09
CA ALA A 60 8.22 24.56 3.59
C ALA A 60 8.75 23.52 2.58
N VAL A 61 8.59 22.25 2.89
CA VAL A 61 9.07 21.14 2.05
C VAL A 61 7.86 20.40 1.48
N LEU A 62 7.79 20.29 0.14
CA LEU A 62 6.69 19.60 -0.53
C LEU A 62 6.62 18.15 -0.06
N SER A 63 5.44 17.73 0.37
CA SER A 63 5.22 16.44 1.01
C SER A 63 4.11 15.62 0.37
N ALA A 64 3.18 16.26 -0.32
CA ALA A 64 2.18 15.58 -1.13
C ALA A 64 1.67 16.46 -2.28
N THR A 65 1.24 15.81 -3.35
CA THR A 65 0.40 16.42 -4.40
C THR A 65 -0.90 15.65 -4.52
N LYS A 66 -2.02 16.35 -4.69
CA LYS A 66 -3.33 15.75 -5.01
C LYS A 66 -3.87 16.38 -6.28
N LYS A 67 -4.03 15.60 -7.34
CA LYS A 67 -4.62 16.05 -8.60
C LYS A 67 -6.04 15.50 -8.71
N PHE A 68 -7.02 16.38 -8.52
CA PHE A 68 -8.43 16.02 -8.50
C PHE A 68 -8.93 15.70 -9.92
N ASN A 69 -9.72 14.64 -10.02
CA ASN A 69 -10.41 14.27 -11.25
C ASN A 69 -11.56 15.26 -11.51
N LYS A 70 -11.83 15.56 -12.78
CA LYS A 70 -12.97 16.40 -13.18
C LYS A 70 -14.30 15.67 -13.02
N ASN A 71 -14.29 14.36 -13.16
CA ASN A 71 -15.49 13.54 -13.33
C ASN A 71 -16.06 13.03 -12.00
N ASP A 72 -15.26 12.97 -10.94
CA ASP A 72 -15.66 12.48 -9.63
C ASP A 72 -14.95 13.26 -8.50
N ASN A 73 -14.94 12.71 -7.28
CA ASN A 73 -14.29 13.30 -6.10
C ASN A 73 -12.93 12.66 -5.79
N THR A 74 -12.43 11.79 -6.68
CA THR A 74 -11.14 11.13 -6.50
C THR A 74 -9.99 12.05 -6.89
N ALA A 75 -8.81 11.75 -6.35
CA ALA A 75 -7.57 12.42 -6.71
C ALA A 75 -6.45 11.41 -6.93
N GLU A 76 -5.63 11.64 -7.95
CA GLU A 76 -4.31 11.04 -8.06
C GLU A 76 -3.40 11.69 -7.02
N VAL A 77 -2.82 10.90 -6.12
CA VAL A 77 -2.03 11.38 -4.99
C VAL A 77 -0.62 10.85 -5.08
N LYS A 78 0.35 11.73 -4.82
CA LYS A 78 1.75 11.36 -4.58
C LYS A 78 2.17 11.85 -3.21
N PHE A 79 2.80 11.00 -2.42
CA PHE A 79 3.50 11.38 -1.19
C PHE A 79 5.00 11.43 -1.47
N LEU A 80 5.67 12.48 -0.99
CA LEU A 80 7.06 12.77 -1.29
C LEU A 80 7.92 12.80 -0.04
N ALA A 81 9.15 12.30 -0.16
CA ALA A 81 10.22 12.48 0.80
C ALA A 81 10.73 13.93 0.77
N SER A 82 11.49 14.32 1.80
CA SER A 82 12.02 15.68 1.92
C SER A 82 12.99 16.09 0.79
N ASN A 83 13.55 15.12 0.08
CA ASN A 83 14.38 15.32 -1.11
C ASN A 83 13.56 15.33 -2.43
N GLY A 84 12.23 15.29 -2.35
CA GLY A 84 11.33 15.32 -3.51
C GLY A 84 11.13 13.97 -4.21
N LYS A 85 11.74 12.86 -3.75
CA LYS A 85 11.45 11.53 -4.29
C LYS A 85 10.06 11.04 -3.86
N VAL A 86 9.36 10.37 -4.76
CA VAL A 86 8.05 9.78 -4.46
C VAL A 86 8.24 8.59 -3.52
N ILE A 87 7.50 8.58 -2.41
CA ILE A 87 7.46 7.47 -1.44
C ILE A 87 6.35 6.50 -1.83
N SER A 88 5.19 7.04 -2.21
CA SER A 88 4.05 6.25 -2.66
C SER A 88 3.11 7.09 -3.52
N GLU A 89 2.35 6.43 -4.38
CA GLU A 89 1.35 7.06 -5.21
C GLU A 89 0.16 6.12 -5.52
N GLY A 90 -0.97 6.72 -5.83
CA GLY A 90 -2.18 6.00 -6.22
C GLY A 90 -3.41 6.92 -6.19
N THR A 91 -4.60 6.34 -6.22
CA THR A 91 -5.85 7.10 -6.20
C THR A 91 -6.42 7.14 -4.78
N MET A 92 -6.92 8.32 -4.38
CA MET A 92 -7.66 8.49 -3.12
C MET A 92 -9.06 9.03 -3.38
N ASP A 93 -10.05 8.51 -2.66
CA ASP A 93 -11.33 9.17 -2.45
C ASP A 93 -11.32 9.81 -1.04
N GLY A 94 -11.21 11.13 -0.97
CA GLY A 94 -11.00 11.85 0.28
C GLY A 94 -9.74 11.41 1.05
N LYS A 95 -9.93 10.53 2.04
CA LYS A 95 -8.87 9.96 2.92
C LYS A 95 -8.59 8.48 2.67
N ILE A 96 -9.42 7.78 1.91
CA ILE A 96 -9.28 6.34 1.66
C ILE A 96 -8.51 6.08 0.36
N TYR A 97 -7.70 5.02 0.34
CA TYR A 97 -7.05 4.54 -0.89
C TYR A 97 -8.05 3.72 -1.69
N VAL A 98 -8.06 3.90 -3.01
CA VAL A 98 -8.95 3.17 -3.92
C VAL A 98 -8.17 2.70 -5.14
N GLY A 99 -8.46 1.49 -5.61
CA GLY A 99 -7.73 0.89 -6.72
C GLY A 99 -6.28 0.58 -6.36
N THR A 100 -5.38 0.77 -7.31
CA THR A 100 -3.96 0.41 -7.16
C THR A 100 -3.17 1.48 -6.43
N TRP A 101 -2.44 1.07 -5.40
CA TRP A 101 -1.48 1.90 -4.68
C TRP A 101 -0.07 1.33 -4.82
N LYS A 102 0.90 2.20 -5.04
CA LYS A 102 2.31 1.84 -5.26
C LYS A 102 3.19 2.49 -4.21
N TYR A 103 4.14 1.74 -3.69
CA TYR A 103 5.20 2.23 -2.82
C TYR A 103 6.55 2.06 -3.49
N PHE A 104 7.50 2.95 -3.21
CA PHE A 104 8.82 2.94 -3.83
C PHE A 104 9.93 2.77 -2.78
N HIS A 105 11.04 2.19 -3.22
CA HIS A 105 12.23 2.05 -2.40
C HIS A 105 12.80 3.43 -2.03
N LYS A 106 13.40 3.53 -0.84
CA LYS A 106 13.97 4.77 -0.33
C LYS A 106 14.97 5.37 -1.34
N ASN A 107 14.77 6.64 -1.67
CA ASN A 107 15.62 7.40 -2.60
C ASN A 107 15.73 6.79 -4.00
N SER A 108 14.77 5.98 -4.43
CA SER A 108 14.77 5.31 -5.73
C SER A 108 13.38 5.39 -6.36
N ASP A 109 13.32 5.27 -7.68
CA ASP A 109 12.07 5.12 -8.43
C ASP A 109 11.72 3.62 -8.60
N ALA A 110 12.53 2.72 -8.02
CA ALA A 110 12.26 1.29 -7.98
C ALA A 110 11.03 0.99 -7.12
N LEU A 111 10.12 0.19 -7.67
CA LEU A 111 8.91 -0.25 -6.99
C LEU A 111 9.25 -1.15 -5.80
N LEU A 112 8.62 -0.90 -4.66
CA LEU A 112 8.74 -1.68 -3.43
C LEU A 112 7.50 -2.55 -3.21
N THR A 113 6.31 -2.01 -3.41
CA THR A 113 5.06 -2.73 -3.13
C THR A 113 3.94 -2.25 -4.04
N ILE A 114 3.10 -3.17 -4.50
CA ILE A 114 1.78 -2.90 -5.10
C ILE A 114 0.72 -3.49 -4.18
N GLU A 115 -0.30 -2.68 -3.88
CA GLU A 115 -1.50 -3.05 -3.15
C GLU A 115 -2.74 -2.63 -3.94
N HIS A 116 -3.85 -3.36 -3.78
CA HIS A 116 -5.14 -3.00 -4.38
C HIS A 116 -6.21 -2.84 -3.31
N TYR A 117 -7.02 -1.80 -3.44
CA TYR A 117 -8.08 -1.46 -2.51
C TYR A 117 -9.41 -1.36 -3.24
N ASN A 118 -10.48 -1.81 -2.60
CA ASN A 118 -11.84 -1.54 -3.07
C ASN A 118 -12.25 -0.07 -2.76
N ASN A 119 -13.49 0.30 -3.10
CA ASN A 119 -14.01 1.65 -2.92
C ASN A 119 -14.28 2.04 -1.45
N THR A 120 -14.05 1.13 -0.48
CA THR A 120 -14.14 1.42 0.96
C THR A 120 -12.77 1.42 1.64
N GLY A 121 -11.68 1.30 0.88
CA GLY A 121 -10.31 1.30 1.40
C GLY A 121 -9.85 -0.04 1.99
N VAL A 122 -10.52 -1.13 1.66
CA VAL A 122 -10.16 -2.48 2.12
C VAL A 122 -9.27 -3.18 1.09
N LEU A 123 -8.16 -3.77 1.56
CA LEU A 123 -7.24 -4.55 0.71
C LEU A 123 -7.94 -5.73 0.06
N ILE A 124 -7.72 -5.88 -1.24
CA ILE A 124 -8.25 -6.96 -2.08
C ILE A 124 -7.18 -7.39 -3.08
N ASN A 125 -7.38 -8.56 -3.69
CA ASN A 125 -6.54 -9.11 -4.75
C ASN A 125 -5.06 -9.21 -4.33
N GLU A 126 -4.18 -9.21 -5.33
CA GLU A 126 -2.76 -9.46 -5.14
C GLU A 126 -2.05 -8.31 -4.41
N ARG A 127 -1.17 -8.67 -3.47
CA ARG A 127 -0.14 -7.80 -2.92
C ARG A 127 1.21 -8.32 -3.39
N LEU A 128 1.96 -7.46 -4.07
CA LEU A 128 3.29 -7.77 -4.57
C LEU A 128 4.32 -6.92 -3.83
N VAL A 129 5.39 -7.55 -3.37
CA VAL A 129 6.58 -6.89 -2.81
C VAL A 129 7.76 -7.19 -3.70
N TYR A 130 8.62 -6.20 -3.93
CA TYR A 130 9.75 -6.30 -4.85
C TYR A 130 11.07 -5.98 -4.15
N TYR A 131 12.11 -6.72 -4.51
CA TYR A 131 13.49 -6.35 -4.25
C TYR A 131 13.89 -5.10 -5.05
N PRO A 132 14.95 -4.37 -4.65
CA PRO A 132 15.44 -3.20 -5.39
C PRO A 132 15.84 -3.48 -6.84
N ASN A 133 16.18 -4.73 -7.18
CA ASN A 133 16.49 -5.16 -8.55
C ASN A 133 15.24 -5.43 -9.41
N GLY A 134 14.04 -5.18 -8.89
CA GLY A 134 12.76 -5.37 -9.58
C GLY A 134 12.21 -6.80 -9.55
N GLN A 135 12.91 -7.75 -8.95
CA GLN A 135 12.38 -9.11 -8.76
C GLN A 135 11.35 -9.16 -7.64
N ILE A 136 10.36 -10.03 -7.76
CA ILE A 136 9.33 -10.24 -6.73
C ILE A 136 10.00 -10.89 -5.52
N ALA A 137 9.79 -10.30 -4.35
CA ALA A 137 10.15 -10.84 -3.04
C ALA A 137 8.98 -11.60 -2.41
N GLU A 138 7.77 -11.07 -2.55
CA GLU A 138 6.55 -11.65 -1.97
C GLU A 138 5.38 -11.50 -2.95
N LYS A 139 4.58 -12.56 -3.06
CA LYS A 139 3.31 -12.58 -3.77
C LYS A 139 2.25 -13.16 -2.86
N GLN A 140 1.24 -12.36 -2.53
CA GLN A 140 0.18 -12.72 -1.59
C GLN A 140 -1.16 -12.29 -2.18
N ASN A 141 -2.26 -12.88 -1.73
CA ASN A 141 -3.60 -12.48 -2.15
C ASN A 141 -4.46 -12.13 -0.93
N TYR A 142 -5.29 -11.10 -1.08
CA TYR A 142 -6.16 -10.58 -0.05
C TYR A 142 -7.62 -10.66 -0.50
N ASN A 143 -8.49 -11.06 0.42
CA ASN A 143 -9.94 -10.95 0.27
C ASN A 143 -10.51 -10.27 1.52
N ALA A 144 -11.29 -9.20 1.31
CA ALA A 144 -11.88 -8.41 2.40
C ALA A 144 -10.87 -8.04 3.51
N GLY A 145 -9.65 -7.64 3.13
CA GLY A 145 -8.59 -7.20 4.05
C GLY A 145 -7.82 -8.33 4.74
N LYS A 146 -8.10 -9.60 4.40
CA LYS A 146 -7.45 -10.77 5.00
C LYS A 146 -6.70 -11.57 3.96
N LEU A 147 -5.57 -12.17 4.34
CA LEU A 147 -4.85 -13.10 3.46
C LEU A 147 -5.73 -14.30 3.10
N GLU A 148 -5.77 -14.65 1.82
CA GLU A 148 -6.60 -15.71 1.28
C GLU A 148 -5.90 -16.41 0.11
N GLY A 149 -5.79 -17.74 0.18
CA GLY A 149 -5.12 -18.56 -0.83
C GLY A 149 -3.60 -18.56 -0.69
N ASP A 150 -2.91 -18.66 -1.82
CA ASP A 150 -1.46 -18.84 -1.86
C ASP A 150 -0.69 -17.57 -1.47
N ALA A 151 0.32 -17.75 -0.62
CA ALA A 151 1.34 -16.77 -0.29
C ALA A 151 2.72 -17.35 -0.57
N ILE A 152 3.49 -16.68 -1.42
CA ILE A 152 4.79 -17.16 -1.91
C ILE A 152 5.86 -16.10 -1.63
N TRP A 153 7.00 -16.55 -1.12
CA TRP A 153 8.18 -15.73 -0.92
C TRP A 153 9.32 -16.25 -1.77
N TYR A 154 10.05 -15.33 -2.37
CA TYR A 154 11.17 -15.61 -3.27
C TYR A 154 12.45 -14.98 -2.71
N SER A 155 13.59 -15.58 -3.01
CA SER A 155 14.90 -14.94 -2.82
C SER A 155 15.16 -13.91 -3.91
N VAL A 156 16.19 -13.10 -3.72
CA VAL A 156 16.75 -12.16 -4.73
C VAL A 156 17.37 -12.86 -5.97
N LYS A 157 17.25 -14.19 -6.06
CA LYS A 157 17.63 -14.99 -7.24
C LYS A 157 16.42 -15.69 -7.86
N ASN A 158 15.20 -15.23 -7.56
CA ASN A 158 13.93 -15.82 -7.98
C ASN A 158 13.69 -17.27 -7.54
N VAL A 159 14.39 -17.74 -6.49
CA VAL A 159 14.16 -19.07 -5.90
C VAL A 159 13.02 -18.98 -4.89
N VAL A 160 12.00 -19.84 -5.01
CA VAL A 160 10.93 -19.94 -3.99
C VAL A 160 11.55 -20.36 -2.66
N MET A 161 11.30 -19.59 -1.61
CA MET A 161 11.79 -19.85 -0.25
C MET A 161 10.72 -20.47 0.64
N LYS A 162 9.46 -20.04 0.48
CA LYS A 162 8.32 -20.67 1.13
C LYS A 162 7.04 -20.43 0.35
N HIS A 163 6.13 -21.39 0.44
CA HIS A 163 4.80 -21.36 -0.15
C HIS A 163 3.81 -21.83 0.91
N LEU A 164 2.90 -20.94 1.29
CA LEU A 164 1.94 -21.13 2.38
C LEU A 164 0.52 -20.88 1.86
N VAL A 165 -0.45 -21.58 2.43
CA VAL A 165 -1.87 -21.33 2.15
C VAL A 165 -2.53 -20.66 3.35
N TYR A 166 -3.25 -19.58 3.07
CA TYR A 166 -4.04 -18.83 4.04
C TYR A 166 -5.53 -19.01 3.76
N SER A 167 -6.33 -18.99 4.82
CA SER A 167 -7.79 -18.83 4.73
C SER A 167 -8.24 -17.88 5.84
N ASN A 168 -8.98 -16.84 5.47
CA ASN A 168 -9.52 -15.84 6.37
C ASN A 168 -8.45 -15.21 7.30
N GLY A 169 -7.24 -15.01 6.76
CA GLY A 169 -6.11 -14.41 7.48
C GLY A 169 -5.25 -15.36 8.31
N GLU A 170 -5.63 -16.63 8.44
CA GLU A 170 -4.90 -17.65 9.20
C GLU A 170 -4.23 -18.64 8.25
N LEU A 171 -3.07 -19.19 8.62
CA LEU A 171 -2.47 -20.31 7.91
C LEU A 171 -3.40 -21.53 8.01
N HIS A 172 -3.81 -22.03 6.85
CA HIS A 172 -4.74 -23.14 6.72
C HIS A 172 -4.49 -23.89 5.42
N GLY A 173 -4.03 -25.15 5.53
CA GLY A 173 -3.65 -25.98 4.40
C GLY A 173 -2.14 -26.08 4.23
N SER A 174 -1.70 -26.24 2.99
CA SER A 174 -0.34 -26.64 2.64
C SER A 174 0.71 -25.60 3.06
N ALA A 175 1.84 -26.09 3.55
CA ALA A 175 3.04 -25.30 3.76
C ALA A 175 4.28 -26.03 3.26
N LYS A 176 5.09 -25.34 2.45
CA LYS A 176 6.36 -25.82 1.92
C LYS A 176 7.44 -24.78 2.15
N PHE A 177 8.62 -25.25 2.55
CA PHE A 177 9.80 -24.43 2.78
C PHE A 177 10.97 -25.00 2.00
N TYR A 178 11.76 -24.12 1.41
CA TYR A 178 12.87 -24.46 0.53
C TYR A 178 14.14 -23.74 0.98
N ASN A 179 15.30 -24.31 0.66
CA ASN A 179 16.58 -23.65 0.87
C ASN A 179 16.93 -22.69 -0.29
N PRO A 180 18.04 -21.91 -0.21
CA PRO A 180 18.45 -21.00 -1.28
C PRO A 180 18.79 -21.66 -2.62
N LYS A 181 18.95 -23.00 -2.67
CA LYS A 181 19.12 -23.77 -3.91
C LYS A 181 17.79 -24.22 -4.52
N GLY A 182 16.67 -23.99 -3.84
CA GLY A 182 15.33 -24.43 -4.25
C GLY A 182 14.99 -25.84 -3.82
N GLU A 183 15.80 -26.46 -2.97
CA GLU A 183 15.54 -27.82 -2.47
C GLU A 183 14.54 -27.75 -1.31
N LEU A 184 13.53 -28.62 -1.33
CA LEU A 184 12.54 -28.72 -0.26
C LEU A 184 13.25 -29.13 1.04
N ILE A 185 13.03 -28.38 2.12
CA ILE A 185 13.60 -28.66 3.45
C ILE A 185 12.55 -29.09 4.47
N SER A 186 11.29 -28.66 4.27
CA SER A 186 10.18 -29.18 5.07
C SER A 186 8.85 -28.91 4.40
N GLU A 187 7.89 -29.79 4.65
CA GLU A 187 6.49 -29.60 4.27
C GLU A 187 5.53 -30.18 5.30
N GLY A 188 4.30 -29.70 5.28
CA GLY A 188 3.22 -30.18 6.13
C GLY A 188 1.96 -29.36 5.91
N GLN A 189 1.05 -29.43 6.88
CA GLN A 189 -0.19 -28.67 6.87
C GLN A 189 -0.25 -27.75 8.09
N TYR A 190 -0.97 -26.65 7.92
CA TYR A 190 -1.44 -25.80 9.01
C TYR A 190 -2.97 -25.90 9.14
N LYS A 191 -3.46 -25.73 10.36
CA LYS A 191 -4.87 -25.54 10.68
C LYS A 191 -4.99 -24.48 11.74
N ARG A 192 -5.51 -23.30 11.36
CA ARG A 192 -5.67 -22.13 12.25
C ARG A 192 -4.33 -21.76 12.91
N ASP A 193 -3.34 -21.45 12.08
CA ASP A 193 -1.98 -21.06 12.46
C ASP A 193 -1.13 -22.10 13.21
N LYS A 194 -1.67 -23.29 13.45
CA LYS A 194 -0.95 -24.39 14.11
C LYS A 194 -0.57 -25.47 13.10
N LYS A 195 0.62 -26.04 13.25
CA LYS A 195 1.00 -27.25 12.52
C LYS A 195 -0.04 -28.33 12.79
N ASP A 196 -0.47 -29.01 11.73
CA ASP A 196 -1.47 -30.08 11.78
C ASP A 196 -0.98 -31.25 10.93
N GLY A 197 -1.31 -32.47 11.37
CA GLY A 197 -0.89 -33.70 10.70
C GLY A 197 0.63 -33.94 10.71
N VAL A 198 1.07 -34.81 9.80
CA VAL A 198 2.47 -35.21 9.67
C VAL A 198 3.28 -34.13 8.94
N TRP A 199 4.36 -33.70 9.58
CA TRP A 199 5.36 -32.82 9.00
C TRP A 199 6.61 -33.60 8.62
N LYS A 200 7.09 -33.37 7.40
CA LYS A 200 8.27 -34.01 6.82
C LYS A 200 9.42 -33.02 6.75
N TYR A 201 10.63 -33.49 7.03
CA TYR A 201 11.85 -32.69 6.99
C TYR A 201 12.91 -33.40 6.15
N TYR A 202 13.58 -32.64 5.30
CA TYR A 202 14.46 -33.15 4.27
C TYR A 202 15.86 -32.54 4.40
N GLU A 203 16.90 -33.34 4.16
CA GLU A 203 18.29 -32.91 4.02
C GLU A 203 18.86 -33.50 2.73
N ASN A 204 19.46 -32.65 1.89
CA ASN A 204 20.01 -33.04 0.57
C ASN A 204 19.00 -33.85 -0.28
N GLY A 205 17.72 -33.45 -0.24
CA GLY A 205 16.63 -34.11 -0.97
C GLY A 205 16.13 -35.43 -0.37
N LYS A 206 16.67 -35.88 0.76
CA LYS A 206 16.24 -37.12 1.44
C LYS A 206 15.43 -36.80 2.69
N LEU A 207 14.35 -37.55 2.91
CA LEU A 207 13.56 -37.47 4.14
C LEU A 207 14.42 -37.96 5.32
N VAL A 208 14.62 -37.10 6.32
CA VAL A 208 15.42 -37.41 7.51
C VAL A 208 14.59 -37.49 8.79
N ARG A 209 13.41 -36.86 8.80
CA ARG A 209 12.55 -36.82 9.98
C ARG A 209 11.10 -36.61 9.60
N GLU A 210 10.22 -37.28 10.33
CA GLU A 210 8.79 -36.99 10.37
C GLU A 210 8.37 -36.63 11.81
N LYS A 211 7.37 -35.76 11.95
CA LYS A 211 6.76 -35.46 13.24
C LYS A 211 5.27 -35.22 13.07
N ASP A 212 4.46 -35.96 13.79
CA ASP A 212 3.01 -35.78 13.81
C ASP A 212 2.62 -34.65 14.79
N PHE A 213 1.86 -33.68 14.29
CA PHE A 213 1.31 -32.55 15.03
C PHE A 213 -0.21 -32.61 15.16
N THR A 214 -0.85 -33.75 14.82
CA THR A 214 -2.28 -33.95 14.97
C THR A 214 -2.69 -33.69 16.42
N TYR A 215 -3.63 -32.76 16.61
CA TYR A 215 -4.18 -32.48 17.92
C TYR A 215 -5.04 -33.65 18.38
N ILE A 216 -4.63 -34.31 19.46
CA ILE A 216 -5.41 -35.34 20.14
C ILE A 216 -6.02 -34.73 21.41
N PRO A 217 -7.36 -34.56 21.49
CA PRO A 217 -8.00 -34.07 22.70
C PRO A 217 -7.77 -35.05 23.85
N LYS A 218 -7.31 -34.55 25.00
CA LYS A 218 -7.09 -35.39 26.20
C LYS A 218 -8.39 -35.90 26.85
N TYR A 219 -9.55 -35.36 26.45
CA TYR A 219 -10.86 -35.77 26.97
C TYR A 219 -11.88 -35.81 25.83
N ILE A 220 -12.42 -36.99 25.57
CA ILE A 220 -13.65 -37.17 24.81
C ILE A 220 -14.77 -37.15 25.85
N LYS A 221 -15.58 -36.09 25.91
CA LYS A 221 -16.84 -36.14 26.67
C LYS A 221 -17.68 -37.25 26.02
N LYS A 222 -17.92 -38.34 26.74
CA LYS A 222 -19.01 -39.27 26.40
C LYS A 222 -20.30 -38.48 26.56
N THR A 223 -20.93 -38.12 25.45
CA THR A 223 -22.31 -37.61 25.47
C THR A 223 -23.24 -38.76 25.89
N PRO A 224 -24.29 -38.50 26.70
CA PRO A 224 -25.22 -39.52 27.18
C PRO A 224 -25.95 -40.24 26.06
#